data_AF-A0A427XVM7-F1
#
_entry.id   AF-A0A427XVM7-F1
#
_cell.length_a   1.000
_cell.length_b   1.000
_cell.length_c   1.000
_cell.angle_alpha   90.00
_cell.angle_beta   90.00
_cell.angle_gamma   90.00
#
_symmetry.space_group_name_H-M   'P 1'
#
loop_
_entity.id
_entity.type
_entity.pdbx_description
1 polymer ?
#
loop_
_entity_poly.entity_id
_entity_poly.type
_entity_poly.pdbx_seq_one_letter_code
_entity_poly.pdbx_strand_id
1 'polypeptide(L)'
;MSVSSEASSSPMAEQPAPGVTTFKAREKRNQGKMWWSNGIFFISMHIFALFGATYLSPATSIDWRTALLFFISWQLANFGITVGYHRLWSHRAFTAATPLRIVLAAMGSTGFQGSIKCPIHDPYAATNGLWWAHCGWIFRKPIYPRMKLIERADLEADPVVRFQHKHYIPIALFSGLVLPTLIASWGWGDAVGGFVWGGVMGRLVTWHCTFCINSLAHWTGLQPYTEEVTARGNLLLALLTAGEGNHNFHHAFPKDFRNGPHPADWDPSKWAIYLLHKYTSLVPSIARTPDSAVLQAQARVHVAQADRLVASVSVDDMPKPVENLPVWSRAEARKRHGEWVVSKNGERRRRVLLVLEGCVVDVGGYFEGHPGGEQLLLANCVKPLPTLSALPLHSSDFSRGSFPPIDSGYSSGSPSDKAADPRPLIHRTLSLVSSVSSSDDGSFREDAKVELREATKAFFGGMNNHSIAARERMRSLRVARLATE
;
A
#
# COMPACT_ATOMS: atom_id res chain seq x y z
N MET A 1 21.84 -67.25 16.16
CA MET A 1 22.91 -66.23 16.24
C MET A 1 22.33 -64.92 15.75
N SER A 2 22.33 -63.94 16.64
CA SER A 2 21.76 -62.61 16.52
C SER A 2 22.34 -61.80 15.36
N VAL A 3 21.49 -61.27 14.49
CA VAL A 3 21.86 -60.23 13.54
C VAL A 3 21.42 -58.90 14.13
N SER A 4 22.39 -58.20 14.72
CA SER A 4 22.29 -56.83 15.23
C SER A 4 22.22 -55.84 14.06
N SER A 5 21.06 -55.19 13.88
CA SER A 5 20.92 -54.03 13.00
C SER A 5 21.11 -52.74 13.81
N GLU A 6 22.32 -52.17 13.77
CA GLU A 6 22.54 -50.80 14.24
C GLU A 6 22.05 -49.82 13.17
N ALA A 7 20.94 -49.15 13.47
CA ALA A 7 20.42 -48.04 12.68
C ALA A 7 21.23 -46.77 13.01
N SER A 8 22.06 -46.35 12.05
CA SER A 8 22.77 -45.06 12.09
C SER A 8 21.75 -43.92 11.95
N SER A 9 21.61 -43.10 12.99
CA SER A 9 20.82 -41.88 13.01
C SER A 9 21.47 -40.78 12.17
N SER A 10 20.92 -40.48 11.00
CA SER A 10 21.23 -39.26 10.25
C SER A 10 20.67 -38.04 10.99
N PRO A 11 21.43 -36.94 11.14
CA PRO A 11 20.91 -35.72 11.74
C PRO A 11 19.89 -35.07 10.79
N MET A 12 18.68 -34.84 11.30
CA MET A 12 17.65 -34.04 10.63
C MET A 12 18.22 -32.67 10.28
N ALA A 13 18.25 -32.35 8.99
CA ALA A 13 18.58 -31.02 8.51
C ALA A 13 17.57 -30.02 9.11
N GLU A 14 18.11 -29.07 9.86
CA GLU A 14 17.44 -27.92 10.45
C GLU A 14 16.73 -27.12 9.35
N GLN A 15 15.40 -27.00 9.41
CA GLN A 15 14.67 -26.13 8.48
C GLN A 15 14.93 -24.67 8.86
N PRO A 16 15.28 -23.79 7.91
CA PRO A 16 15.53 -22.39 8.22
C PRO A 16 14.22 -21.67 8.55
N ALA A 17 14.30 -20.78 9.54
CA ALA A 17 13.20 -19.94 10.02
C ALA A 17 12.54 -19.11 8.89
N PRO A 18 11.22 -18.87 8.95
CA PRO A 18 10.54 -18.02 7.97
C PRO A 18 10.84 -16.55 8.29
N GLY A 19 11.73 -15.93 7.52
CA GLY A 19 11.98 -14.50 7.63
C GLY A 19 13.36 -14.10 7.14
N VAL A 20 13.37 -13.07 6.30
CA VAL A 20 14.52 -12.53 5.56
C VAL A 20 14.86 -13.34 4.31
N THR A 21 14.13 -13.04 3.23
CA THR A 21 14.65 -13.20 1.88
C THR A 21 15.95 -12.41 1.79
N THR A 22 17.06 -13.10 1.95
CA THR A 22 18.37 -12.56 1.59
C THR A 22 18.31 -12.20 0.11
N PHE A 23 18.37 -10.91 -0.20
CA PHE A 23 18.54 -10.43 -1.56
C PHE A 23 19.86 -11.01 -2.06
N LYS A 24 19.79 -12.13 -2.79
CA LYS A 24 20.94 -12.66 -3.53
C LYS A 24 21.56 -11.50 -4.29
N ALA A 25 22.87 -11.33 -4.14
CA ALA A 25 23.65 -10.34 -4.88
C ALA A 25 23.20 -10.34 -6.35
N ARG A 26 22.74 -9.18 -6.83
CA ARG A 26 22.14 -9.00 -8.14
C ARG A 26 23.11 -9.46 -9.21
N GLU A 27 22.89 -10.66 -9.74
CA GLU A 27 23.62 -11.17 -10.90
C GLU A 27 23.51 -10.10 -12.01
N LYS A 28 24.64 -9.63 -12.54
CA LYS A 28 24.65 -8.64 -13.65
C LYS A 28 23.98 -9.28 -14.85
N ARG A 29 22.65 -9.10 -14.98
CA ARG A 29 21.91 -9.52 -16.17
C ARG A 29 22.57 -8.88 -17.38
N ASN A 30 22.92 -9.72 -18.35
CA ASN A 30 23.54 -9.33 -19.61
C ASN A 30 22.63 -8.33 -20.33
N GLN A 31 22.96 -7.04 -20.23
CA GLN A 31 22.22 -5.98 -20.93
C GLN A 31 22.57 -6.10 -22.42
N GLY A 32 21.56 -6.16 -23.29
CA GLY A 32 21.77 -6.37 -24.72
C GLY A 32 22.69 -5.34 -25.37
N LYS A 33 23.11 -5.63 -26.61
CA LYS A 33 23.96 -4.72 -27.39
C LYS A 33 23.28 -3.35 -27.54
N MET A 34 24.08 -2.28 -27.59
CA MET A 34 23.57 -0.92 -27.84
C MET A 34 22.78 -0.88 -29.16
N TRP A 35 21.63 -0.21 -29.15
CA TRP A 35 20.77 -0.03 -30.30
C TRP A 35 20.79 1.43 -30.77
N TRP A 36 21.91 1.81 -31.39
CA TRP A 36 22.20 3.18 -31.80
C TRP A 36 21.10 3.82 -32.65
N SER A 37 20.55 3.12 -33.64
CA SER A 37 19.51 3.69 -34.50
C SER A 37 18.24 4.06 -33.73
N ASN A 38 17.81 3.23 -32.78
CA ASN A 38 16.64 3.51 -31.95
C ASN A 38 16.91 4.67 -30.97
N GLY A 39 18.09 4.67 -30.34
CA GLY A 39 18.52 5.76 -29.46
C GLY A 39 18.65 7.10 -30.17
N ILE A 40 19.27 7.12 -31.35
CA ILE A 40 19.40 8.33 -32.19
C ILE A 40 18.01 8.84 -32.58
N PHE A 41 17.11 7.96 -33.06
CA PHE A 41 15.75 8.36 -33.41
C PHE A 41 15.00 8.97 -32.21
N PHE A 42 15.08 8.32 -31.05
CA PHE A 42 14.46 8.81 -29.82
C PHE A 42 14.99 10.20 -29.44
N ILE A 43 16.31 10.38 -29.38
CA ILE A 43 16.93 11.67 -29.02
C ILE A 43 16.61 12.75 -30.05
N SER A 44 16.69 12.44 -31.35
CA SER A 44 16.38 13.39 -32.43
C SER A 44 14.95 13.89 -32.36
N MET A 45 13.98 13.03 -32.01
CA MET A 45 12.59 13.44 -31.82
C MET A 45 12.44 14.42 -30.63
N HIS A 46 13.20 14.25 -29.55
CA HIS A 46 13.19 15.18 -28.42
C HIS A 46 13.79 16.53 -28.77
N ILE A 47 14.96 16.52 -29.45
CA ILE A 47 15.62 17.75 -29.90
C ILE A 47 14.70 18.50 -30.87
N PHE A 48 14.11 17.79 -31.83
CA PHE A 48 13.19 18.40 -32.79
C PHE A 48 11.92 18.94 -32.12
N ALA A 49 11.36 18.23 -31.14
CA ALA A 49 10.19 18.73 -30.41
C ALA A 49 10.52 20.01 -29.63
N LEU A 50 11.68 20.05 -28.95
CA LEU A 50 12.11 21.23 -28.22
C LEU A 50 12.35 22.41 -29.16
N PHE A 51 13.10 22.21 -30.24
CA PHE A 51 13.33 23.24 -31.26
C PHE A 51 12.02 23.68 -31.93
N GLY A 52 11.16 22.73 -32.27
CA GLY A 52 9.86 22.98 -32.88
C GLY A 52 8.94 23.81 -31.99
N ALA A 53 8.80 23.43 -30.72
CA ALA A 53 7.92 24.09 -29.76
C ALA A 53 8.46 25.42 -29.22
N THR A 54 9.73 25.75 -29.45
CA THR A 54 10.34 27.03 -29.03
C THR A 54 10.55 27.99 -30.18
N TYR A 55 10.88 27.49 -31.38
CA TYR A 55 11.28 28.32 -32.53
C TYR A 55 10.32 28.21 -33.72
N LEU A 56 9.99 26.98 -34.19
CA LEU A 56 9.19 26.82 -35.42
C LEU A 56 7.70 27.10 -35.23
N SER A 57 7.14 26.65 -34.11
CA SER A 57 5.74 26.85 -33.71
C SER A 57 5.72 27.06 -32.19
N PRO A 58 6.09 28.27 -31.72
CA PRO A 58 6.25 28.54 -30.30
C PRO A 58 5.00 28.23 -29.48
N ALA A 59 5.16 27.57 -28.34
CA ALA A 59 4.04 27.18 -27.46
C ALA A 59 3.21 28.38 -26.99
N THR A 60 3.80 29.57 -26.93
CA THR A 60 3.13 30.83 -26.55
C THR A 60 2.20 31.37 -27.64
N SER A 61 2.33 30.90 -28.88
CA SER A 61 1.59 31.40 -30.04
C SER A 61 0.89 30.27 -30.82
N ILE A 62 0.66 29.12 -30.19
CA ILE A 62 0.00 27.99 -30.82
C ILE A 62 -1.47 28.33 -31.12
N ASP A 63 -1.93 28.05 -32.34
CA ASP A 63 -3.35 28.14 -32.68
C ASP A 63 -4.14 27.08 -31.89
N TRP A 64 -5.31 27.43 -31.37
CA TRP A 64 -6.11 26.52 -30.56
C TRP A 64 -6.57 25.27 -31.33
N ARG A 65 -6.75 25.36 -32.66
CA ARG A 65 -7.07 24.22 -33.54
C ARG A 65 -5.88 23.27 -33.63
N THR A 66 -4.66 23.80 -33.71
CA THR A 66 -3.42 23.00 -33.64
C THR A 66 -3.24 22.37 -32.27
N ALA A 67 -3.53 23.10 -31.18
CA ALA A 67 -3.52 22.54 -29.83
C ALA A 67 -4.55 21.41 -29.66
N LEU A 68 -5.75 21.58 -30.21
CA LEU A 68 -6.79 20.55 -30.23
C LEU A 68 -6.37 19.33 -31.08
N LEU A 69 -5.76 19.55 -32.25
CA LEU A 69 -5.23 18.48 -33.09
C LEU A 69 -4.13 17.69 -32.36
N PHE A 70 -3.24 18.36 -31.64
CA PHE A 70 -2.26 17.72 -30.76
C PHE A 70 -2.93 16.83 -29.73
N PHE A 71 -3.91 17.35 -29.00
CA PHE A 71 -4.66 16.57 -28.03
C PHE A 71 -5.35 15.35 -28.66
N ILE A 72 -6.03 15.52 -29.80
CA ILE A 72 -6.70 14.43 -30.52
C ILE A 72 -5.69 13.38 -31.00
N SER A 73 -4.57 13.80 -31.58
CA SER A 73 -3.50 12.92 -32.06
C SER A 73 -2.92 12.07 -30.92
N TRP A 74 -2.65 12.69 -29.76
CA TRP A 74 -2.22 12.01 -28.55
C TRP A 74 -3.25 10.99 -28.07
N GLN A 75 -4.53 11.39 -27.98
CA GLN A 75 -5.60 10.52 -27.48
C GLN A 75 -5.90 9.36 -28.43
N LEU A 76 -5.88 9.58 -29.76
CA LEU A 76 -6.06 8.51 -30.74
C LEU A 76 -4.95 7.47 -30.64
N ALA A 77 -3.70 7.89 -30.48
CA ALA A 77 -2.58 6.98 -30.26
C ALA A 77 -2.75 6.21 -28.94
N ASN A 78 -3.11 6.89 -27.85
CA ASN A 78 -3.39 6.25 -26.56
C ASN A 78 -4.49 5.19 -26.69
N PHE A 79 -5.66 5.52 -27.22
CA PHE A 79 -6.76 4.55 -27.40
C PHE A 79 -6.37 3.39 -28.32
N GLY A 80 -5.61 3.65 -29.38
CA GLY A 80 -5.09 2.58 -30.24
C GLY A 80 -4.18 1.60 -29.51
N ILE A 81 -3.36 2.10 -28.58
CA ILE A 81 -2.50 1.28 -27.72
C ILE A 81 -3.32 0.55 -26.67
N THR A 82 -4.16 1.24 -25.90
CA THR A 82 -4.88 0.67 -24.75
C THR A 82 -6.00 -0.28 -25.17
N VAL A 83 -6.88 0.14 -26.08
CA VAL A 83 -8.01 -0.66 -26.55
C VAL A 83 -7.52 -1.72 -27.53
N GLY A 84 -6.64 -1.33 -28.47
CA GLY A 84 -6.11 -2.23 -29.49
C GLY A 84 -4.95 -3.09 -28.98
N TYR A 85 -3.75 -2.53 -28.97
CA TYR A 85 -2.51 -3.31 -28.81
C TYR A 85 -2.50 -4.10 -27.50
N HIS A 86 -2.96 -3.47 -26.43
CA HIS A 86 -2.93 -4.02 -25.09
C HIS A 86 -4.14 -4.92 -24.83
N ARG A 87 -5.37 -4.39 -24.74
CA ARG A 87 -6.54 -5.17 -24.32
C ARG A 87 -7.02 -6.18 -25.37
N LEU A 88 -7.06 -5.81 -26.65
CA LEU A 88 -7.53 -6.70 -27.71
C LEU A 88 -6.49 -7.76 -28.08
N TRP A 89 -5.30 -7.34 -28.54
CA TRP A 89 -4.31 -8.28 -29.09
C TRP A 89 -3.39 -8.92 -28.05
N SER A 90 -2.93 -8.17 -27.04
CA SER A 90 -2.01 -8.75 -26.03
C SER A 90 -2.74 -9.58 -24.97
N HIS A 91 -3.90 -9.13 -24.51
CA HIS A 91 -4.61 -9.77 -23.39
C HIS A 91 -5.89 -10.51 -23.77
N ARG A 92 -6.38 -10.35 -25.01
CA ARG A 92 -7.61 -10.99 -25.50
C ARG A 92 -8.79 -10.73 -24.55
N ALA A 93 -8.88 -9.51 -24.05
CA ALA A 93 -9.87 -9.09 -23.08
C ALA A 93 -11.25 -8.85 -23.71
N PHE A 94 -11.32 -8.74 -25.03
CA PHE A 94 -12.55 -8.70 -25.81
C PHE A 94 -12.31 -9.21 -27.23
N THR A 95 -13.37 -9.47 -27.98
CA THR A 95 -13.30 -9.77 -29.42
C THR A 95 -13.79 -8.58 -30.24
N ALA A 96 -13.23 -8.38 -31.43
CA ALA A 96 -13.55 -7.24 -32.28
C ALA A 96 -13.83 -7.65 -33.73
N ALA A 97 -14.85 -7.05 -34.34
CA ALA A 97 -15.13 -7.19 -35.77
C ALA A 97 -13.99 -6.56 -36.61
N THR A 98 -13.81 -7.06 -37.83
CA THR A 98 -12.71 -6.62 -38.72
C THR A 98 -12.61 -5.10 -38.92
N PRO A 99 -13.71 -4.34 -39.11
CA PRO A 99 -13.61 -2.88 -39.27
C PRO A 99 -12.97 -2.20 -38.05
N LEU A 100 -13.39 -2.58 -36.84
CA LEU A 100 -12.83 -2.04 -35.60
C LEU A 100 -11.35 -2.44 -35.45
N ARG A 101 -10.99 -3.68 -35.80
CA ARG A 101 -9.59 -4.13 -35.81
C ARG A 101 -8.70 -3.28 -36.72
N ILE A 102 -9.18 -2.93 -37.92
CA ILE A 102 -8.43 -2.06 -38.85
C ILE A 102 -8.23 -0.67 -38.25
N VAL A 103 -9.29 -0.07 -37.69
CA VAL A 103 -9.22 1.25 -37.05
C VAL A 103 -8.24 1.25 -35.89
N LEU A 104 -8.34 0.28 -34.98
CA LEU A 104 -7.44 0.17 -33.83
C LEU A 104 -5.98 -0.09 -34.25
N ALA A 105 -5.76 -0.85 -35.32
CA ALA A 105 -4.42 -1.11 -35.85
C ALA A 105 -3.78 0.17 -36.41
N ALA A 106 -4.54 1.00 -37.12
CA ALA A 106 -4.09 2.30 -37.62
C ALA A 106 -3.86 3.30 -36.48
N MET A 107 -4.81 3.40 -35.54
CA MET A 107 -4.70 4.26 -34.35
C MET A 107 -3.45 3.91 -33.53
N GLY A 108 -3.25 2.63 -33.21
CA GLY A 108 -2.08 2.20 -32.43
C GLY A 108 -0.75 2.42 -33.15
N SER A 109 -0.74 2.37 -34.49
CA SER A 109 0.47 2.63 -35.29
C SER A 109 0.92 4.10 -35.17
N THR A 110 -0.01 5.02 -34.92
CA THR A 110 0.28 6.43 -34.60
C THR A 110 1.16 6.57 -33.37
N GLY A 111 1.15 5.62 -32.44
CA GLY A 111 1.94 5.68 -31.22
C GLY A 111 3.45 5.40 -31.39
N PHE A 112 3.90 4.86 -32.52
CA PHE A 112 5.32 4.55 -32.80
C PHE A 112 5.95 3.55 -31.81
N GLN A 113 5.16 2.62 -31.26
CA GLN A 113 5.61 1.65 -30.24
C GLN A 113 5.90 0.25 -30.81
N GLY A 114 6.15 0.14 -32.10
CA GLY A 114 6.33 -1.12 -32.80
C GLY A 114 5.03 -1.72 -33.35
N SER A 115 5.16 -2.81 -34.10
CA SER A 115 4.02 -3.54 -34.66
C SER A 115 3.34 -4.42 -33.62
N ILE A 116 2.04 -4.70 -33.81
CA ILE A 116 1.24 -5.58 -32.93
C ILE A 116 1.91 -6.96 -32.72
N LYS A 117 2.52 -7.50 -33.78
CA LYS A 117 3.16 -8.83 -33.78
C LYS A 117 4.44 -8.93 -32.93
N CYS A 118 4.91 -7.86 -32.32
CA CYS A 118 6.07 -7.90 -31.42
C CYS A 118 5.58 -7.94 -29.97
N PRO A 119 5.16 -9.11 -29.43
CA PRO A 119 4.77 -9.18 -28.03
C PRO A 119 6.00 -8.88 -27.17
N ILE A 120 5.88 -7.83 -26.39
CA ILE A 120 6.98 -7.30 -25.61
C ILE A 120 7.20 -8.22 -24.41
N HIS A 121 8.34 -8.90 -24.37
CA HIS A 121 8.82 -9.54 -23.15
C HIS A 121 9.59 -8.51 -22.31
N ASP A 122 8.91 -7.77 -21.45
CA ASP A 122 9.43 -6.81 -20.47
C ASP A 122 10.95 -6.47 -20.54
N PRO A 123 11.42 -5.75 -21.59
CA PRO A 123 12.76 -5.20 -21.62
C PRO A 123 12.92 -4.06 -20.62
N TYR A 124 11.79 -3.55 -20.10
CA TYR A 124 11.65 -2.41 -19.21
C TYR A 124 11.49 -2.84 -17.75
N ALA A 125 11.97 -4.03 -17.37
CA ALA A 125 11.75 -4.60 -16.05
C ALA A 125 12.06 -3.59 -14.93
N ALA A 126 11.05 -3.29 -14.10
CA ALA A 126 11.14 -2.28 -13.04
C ALA A 126 12.27 -2.56 -12.04
N THR A 127 12.66 -3.83 -11.90
CA THR A 127 13.81 -4.28 -11.08
C THR A 127 15.16 -3.73 -11.56
N ASN A 128 15.24 -3.23 -12.79
CA ASN A 128 16.44 -2.57 -13.30
C ASN A 128 16.54 -1.09 -12.92
N GLY A 129 15.54 -0.55 -12.22
CA GLY A 129 15.50 0.82 -11.74
C GLY A 129 14.55 1.70 -12.56
N LEU A 130 14.12 2.79 -11.94
CA LEU A 130 13.08 3.68 -12.48
C LEU A 130 13.44 4.24 -13.88
N TRP A 131 14.66 4.76 -14.05
CA TRP A 131 15.13 5.30 -15.32
C TRP A 131 15.18 4.24 -16.43
N TRP A 132 15.65 3.04 -16.08
CA TRP A 132 15.70 1.92 -17.03
C TRP A 132 14.30 1.58 -17.52
N ALA A 133 13.35 1.42 -16.60
CA ALA A 133 11.97 1.06 -16.91
C ALA A 133 11.23 2.16 -17.69
N HIS A 134 11.57 3.43 -17.45
CA HIS A 134 10.98 4.55 -18.17
C HIS A 134 11.48 4.58 -19.62
N CYS A 135 12.78 4.82 -19.84
CA CYS A 135 13.31 4.95 -21.20
C CYS A 135 14.71 4.37 -21.41
N GLY A 136 15.42 3.95 -20.36
CA GLY A 136 16.78 3.38 -20.51
C GLY A 136 16.82 2.12 -21.39
N TRP A 137 15.74 1.34 -21.40
CA TRP A 137 15.59 0.15 -22.23
C TRP A 137 15.62 0.44 -23.75
N ILE A 138 15.21 1.64 -24.19
CA ILE A 138 15.15 2.05 -25.62
C ILE A 138 16.52 1.96 -26.30
N PHE A 139 17.59 2.20 -25.54
CA PHE A 139 18.95 2.24 -26.05
C PHE A 139 19.57 0.85 -26.22
N ARG A 140 18.88 -0.23 -25.84
CA ARG A 140 19.45 -1.58 -25.79
C ARG A 140 18.59 -2.54 -26.59
N LYS A 141 19.23 -3.39 -27.38
CA LYS A 141 18.50 -4.46 -28.09
C LYS A 141 17.93 -5.42 -27.05
N PRO A 142 16.62 -5.67 -27.07
CA PRO A 142 16.02 -6.56 -26.09
C PRO A 142 16.49 -7.99 -26.31
N ILE A 143 16.70 -8.73 -25.21
CA ILE A 143 16.99 -10.16 -25.25
C ILE A 143 15.79 -10.88 -24.65
N TYR A 144 15.14 -11.70 -25.46
CA TYR A 144 13.94 -12.43 -25.06
C TYR A 144 14.20 -13.93 -25.02
N PRO A 145 14.82 -14.46 -23.95
CA PRO A 145 15.20 -15.87 -23.88
C PRO A 145 13.96 -16.80 -23.93
N ARG A 146 12.82 -16.33 -23.42
CA ARG A 146 11.57 -17.09 -23.33
C ARG A 146 10.57 -16.83 -24.47
N MET A 147 10.91 -16.00 -25.46
CA MET A 147 9.99 -15.66 -26.55
C MET A 147 9.54 -16.88 -27.37
N LYS A 148 10.38 -17.92 -27.45
CA LYS A 148 10.04 -19.17 -28.12
C LYS A 148 8.94 -19.97 -27.40
N LEU A 149 8.68 -19.67 -26.12
CA LEU A 149 7.66 -20.35 -25.31
C LEU A 149 6.28 -19.72 -25.44
N ILE A 150 6.19 -18.52 -26.04
CA ILE A 150 4.92 -17.81 -26.19
C ILE A 150 4.24 -18.27 -27.49
N GLU A 151 3.03 -18.80 -27.36
CA GLU A 151 2.15 -19.03 -28.49
C GLU A 151 1.70 -17.70 -29.10
N ARG A 152 1.85 -17.56 -30.42
CA ARG A 152 1.45 -16.36 -31.18
C ARG A 152 0.64 -16.67 -32.43
N ALA A 153 0.13 -17.89 -32.52
CA ALA A 153 -0.55 -18.40 -33.72
C ALA A 153 -1.79 -17.58 -34.08
N ASP A 154 -2.48 -17.04 -33.09
CA ASP A 154 -3.62 -16.13 -33.25
C ASP A 154 -3.23 -14.80 -33.92
N LEU A 155 -2.14 -14.17 -33.46
CA LEU A 155 -1.61 -12.94 -34.07
C LEU A 155 -1.11 -13.18 -35.50
N GLU A 156 -0.50 -14.34 -35.75
CA GLU A 156 -0.02 -14.73 -37.07
C GLU A 156 -1.17 -15.06 -38.03
N ALA A 157 -2.30 -15.56 -37.52
CA ALA A 157 -3.48 -15.85 -38.32
C ALA A 157 -4.25 -14.57 -38.70
N ASP A 158 -4.24 -13.53 -37.84
CA ASP A 158 -4.98 -12.30 -38.07
C ASP A 158 -4.46 -11.52 -39.31
N PRO A 159 -5.25 -11.38 -40.39
CA PRO A 159 -4.83 -10.65 -41.59
C PRO A 159 -4.56 -9.17 -41.33
N VAL A 160 -5.26 -8.54 -40.38
CA VAL A 160 -5.04 -7.13 -40.02
C VAL A 160 -3.67 -6.95 -39.38
N VAL A 161 -3.32 -7.84 -38.44
CA VAL A 161 -2.01 -7.83 -37.76
C VAL A 161 -0.88 -8.08 -38.75
N ARG A 162 -1.03 -9.05 -39.66
CA ARG A 162 -0.03 -9.33 -40.70
C ARG A 162 0.17 -8.15 -41.65
N PHE A 163 -0.93 -7.52 -42.10
CA PHE A 163 -0.86 -6.34 -42.95
C PHE A 163 -0.17 -5.18 -42.23
N GLN A 164 -0.59 -4.89 -41.00
CA GLN A 164 -0.02 -3.83 -40.18
C GLN A 164 1.47 -4.05 -39.92
N HIS A 165 1.89 -5.28 -39.60
CA HIS A 165 3.30 -5.60 -39.38
C HIS A 165 4.14 -5.41 -40.65
N LYS A 166 3.64 -5.87 -41.81
CA LYS A 166 4.33 -5.72 -43.09
C LYS A 166 4.49 -4.27 -43.53
N HIS A 167 3.49 -3.43 -43.25
CA HIS A 167 3.43 -2.03 -43.68
C HIS A 167 3.58 -1.04 -42.51
N TYR A 168 4.16 -1.48 -41.39
CA TYR A 168 4.17 -0.73 -40.14
C TYR A 168 4.78 0.66 -40.29
N ILE A 169 6.00 0.74 -40.85
CA ILE A 169 6.75 1.98 -40.95
C ILE A 169 5.99 3.02 -41.80
N PRO A 170 5.51 2.71 -43.03
CA PRO A 170 4.66 3.63 -43.78
C PRO A 170 3.40 4.06 -43.05
N ILE A 171 2.66 3.13 -42.42
CA ILE A 171 1.41 3.46 -41.71
C ILE A 171 1.71 4.39 -40.55
N ALA A 172 2.72 4.09 -39.73
CA ALA A 172 3.13 4.90 -38.60
C ALA A 172 3.59 6.30 -39.05
N LEU A 173 4.53 6.40 -39.99
CA LEU A 173 5.01 7.70 -40.48
C LEU A 173 3.87 8.54 -41.06
N PHE A 174 2.95 7.91 -41.80
CA PHE A 174 1.80 8.61 -42.35
C PHE A 174 0.82 9.06 -41.26
N SER A 175 0.29 8.15 -40.44
CA SER A 175 -0.73 8.48 -39.45
C SER A 175 -0.20 9.37 -38.34
N GLY A 176 1.06 9.14 -37.95
CA GLY A 176 1.79 9.97 -37.02
C GLY A 176 2.10 11.33 -37.63
N LEU A 177 3.04 11.42 -38.55
CA LEU A 177 3.68 12.70 -38.90
C LEU A 177 2.95 13.41 -40.03
N VAL A 178 2.65 12.70 -41.11
CA VAL A 178 2.13 13.31 -42.34
C VAL A 178 0.68 13.75 -42.16
N LEU A 179 -0.18 12.89 -41.61
CA LEU A 179 -1.61 13.14 -41.49
C LEU A 179 -1.95 14.39 -40.68
N PRO A 180 -1.45 14.62 -39.45
CA PRO A 180 -1.74 15.86 -38.73
C PRO A 180 -1.17 17.10 -39.42
N THR A 181 -0.03 16.97 -40.13
CA THR A 181 0.52 18.05 -40.95
C THR A 181 -0.44 18.44 -42.07
N LEU A 182 -0.99 17.45 -42.79
CA LEU A 182 -1.96 17.68 -43.86
C LEU A 182 -3.27 18.26 -43.32
N ILE A 183 -3.77 17.75 -42.19
CA ILE A 183 -4.99 18.25 -41.55
C ILE A 183 -4.84 19.73 -41.19
N ALA A 184 -3.75 20.12 -40.54
CA ALA A 184 -3.54 21.51 -40.16
C ALA A 184 -3.28 22.42 -41.38
N SER A 185 -2.51 21.93 -42.35
CA SER A 185 -2.22 22.64 -43.60
C SER A 185 -3.50 22.97 -44.38
N TRP A 186 -4.34 21.96 -44.66
CA TRP A 186 -5.56 22.15 -45.45
C TRP A 186 -6.73 22.70 -44.64
N GLY A 187 -6.77 22.44 -43.34
CA GLY A 187 -7.85 22.88 -42.47
C GLY A 187 -7.75 24.35 -42.07
N TRP A 188 -6.56 24.83 -41.72
CA TRP A 188 -6.36 26.21 -41.25
C TRP A 188 -5.00 26.82 -41.61
N GLY A 189 -4.26 26.23 -42.55
CA GLY A 189 -3.03 26.81 -43.09
C GLY A 189 -1.78 26.65 -42.21
N ASP A 190 -1.82 25.84 -41.14
CA ASP A 190 -0.72 25.68 -40.18
C ASP A 190 -0.01 24.33 -40.33
N ALA A 191 0.62 24.10 -41.48
CA ALA A 191 1.35 22.86 -41.73
C ALA A 191 2.46 22.62 -40.69
N VAL A 192 3.21 23.67 -40.34
CA VAL A 192 4.34 23.59 -39.40
C VAL A 192 3.87 23.21 -38.00
N GLY A 193 2.83 23.87 -37.48
CA GLY A 193 2.24 23.53 -36.19
C GLY A 193 1.61 22.14 -36.18
N GLY A 194 0.96 21.72 -37.28
CA GLY A 194 0.46 20.35 -37.44
C GLY A 194 1.57 19.30 -37.33
N PHE A 195 2.73 19.53 -37.94
CA PHE A 195 3.88 18.63 -37.85
C PHE A 195 4.53 18.65 -36.46
N VAL A 196 4.75 19.83 -35.88
CA VAL A 196 5.42 19.98 -34.58
C VAL A 196 4.54 19.44 -33.44
N TRP A 197 3.30 19.92 -33.33
CA TRP A 197 2.41 19.63 -32.21
C TRP A 197 1.59 18.36 -32.45
N GLY A 198 0.78 18.34 -33.51
CA GLY A 198 -0.01 17.16 -33.88
C GLY A 198 0.85 15.95 -34.22
N GLY A 199 2.04 16.22 -34.77
CA GLY A 199 3.03 15.23 -35.10
C GLY A 199 3.96 14.91 -33.93
N VAL A 200 5.13 15.53 -33.93
CA VAL A 200 6.26 15.15 -33.07
C VAL A 200 5.92 15.17 -31.58
N MET A 201 5.34 16.26 -31.07
CA MET A 201 5.00 16.41 -29.66
C MET A 201 3.95 15.38 -29.22
N GLY A 202 2.94 15.12 -30.05
CA GLY A 202 1.95 14.06 -29.82
C GLY A 202 2.61 12.71 -29.50
N ARG A 203 3.66 12.34 -30.24
CA ARG A 203 4.38 11.06 -29.99
C ARG A 203 5.18 11.08 -28.72
N LEU A 204 5.88 12.18 -28.42
CA LEU A 204 6.65 12.26 -27.18
C LEU A 204 5.74 12.12 -25.96
N VAL A 205 4.60 12.80 -25.95
CA VAL A 205 3.64 12.69 -24.85
C VAL A 205 3.06 11.28 -24.78
N THR A 206 2.67 10.67 -25.91
CA THR A 206 2.26 9.25 -25.93
C THR A 206 3.33 8.33 -25.35
N TRP A 207 4.60 8.46 -25.77
CA TRP A 207 5.70 7.63 -25.29
C TRP A 207 5.89 7.77 -23.79
N HIS A 208 6.02 8.98 -23.27
CA HIS A 208 6.23 9.19 -21.84
C HIS A 208 5.02 8.74 -21.01
N CYS A 209 3.79 8.91 -21.50
CA CYS A 209 2.61 8.37 -20.84
C CYS A 209 2.67 6.84 -20.74
N THR A 210 2.99 6.14 -21.83
CA THR A 210 3.15 4.68 -21.80
C THR A 210 4.33 4.26 -20.93
N PHE A 211 5.46 4.96 -21.00
CA PHE A 211 6.66 4.65 -20.22
C PHE A 211 6.44 4.84 -18.72
N CYS A 212 5.58 5.77 -18.33
CA CYS A 212 5.12 5.90 -16.94
C CYS A 212 4.42 4.64 -16.42
N ILE A 213 3.70 3.89 -17.28
CA ILE A 213 3.11 2.61 -16.87
C ILE A 213 4.20 1.58 -16.57
N ASN A 214 5.24 1.52 -17.40
CA ASN A 214 6.37 0.61 -17.15
C ASN A 214 7.19 0.99 -15.90
N SER A 215 7.19 2.28 -15.53
CA SER A 215 8.06 2.84 -14.49
C SER A 215 7.31 3.26 -13.24
N LEU A 216 6.63 4.41 -13.25
CA LEU A 216 5.93 4.97 -12.10
C LEU A 216 4.82 4.06 -11.57
N ALA A 217 4.11 3.32 -12.44
CA ALA A 217 3.12 2.34 -12.01
C ALA A 217 3.72 1.11 -11.34
N HIS A 218 5.05 0.98 -11.29
CA HIS A 218 5.76 -0.04 -10.51
C HIS A 218 6.51 0.52 -9.30
N TRP A 219 6.43 1.84 -9.07
CA TRP A 219 7.19 2.52 -8.02
C TRP A 219 6.30 3.21 -7.00
N THR A 220 5.20 3.83 -7.44
CA THR A 220 4.32 4.65 -6.59
C THR A 220 2.86 4.29 -6.83
N GLY A 221 2.07 4.19 -5.76
CA GLY A 221 0.64 3.87 -5.84
C GLY A 221 0.20 2.80 -4.84
N LEU A 222 -1.05 2.34 -5.01
CA LEU A 222 -1.70 1.36 -4.14
C LEU A 222 -1.59 -0.06 -4.71
N GLN A 223 -1.59 -1.09 -3.87
CA GLN A 223 -1.57 -2.50 -4.29
C GLN A 223 -2.74 -3.31 -3.69
N PRO A 224 -4.00 -2.94 -3.95
CA PRO A 224 -5.14 -3.55 -3.25
C PRO A 224 -5.52 -4.97 -3.71
N TYR A 225 -4.95 -5.50 -4.80
CA TYR A 225 -5.33 -6.80 -5.38
C TYR A 225 -4.21 -7.85 -5.33
N THR A 226 -2.95 -7.43 -5.44
CA THR A 226 -1.80 -8.35 -5.34
C THR A 226 -0.55 -7.60 -4.87
N GLU A 227 0.25 -8.24 -4.02
CA GLU A 227 1.56 -7.75 -3.58
C GLU A 227 2.71 -8.62 -4.12
N GLU A 228 2.41 -9.62 -4.95
CA GLU A 228 3.40 -10.55 -5.54
C GLU A 228 4.21 -9.91 -6.66
N VAL A 229 3.70 -8.83 -7.24
CA VAL A 229 4.33 -8.03 -8.29
C VAL A 229 4.50 -6.59 -7.82
N THR A 230 5.39 -5.85 -8.48
CA THR A 230 5.63 -4.44 -8.13
C THR A 230 4.56 -3.48 -8.65
N ALA A 231 3.61 -3.94 -9.48
CA ALA A 231 2.59 -3.11 -10.10
C ALA A 231 1.65 -2.46 -9.08
N ARG A 232 1.35 -1.17 -9.27
CA ARG A 232 0.61 -0.29 -8.36
C ARG A 232 -0.42 0.53 -9.13
N GLY A 233 -1.53 0.85 -8.47
CA GLY A 233 -2.58 1.73 -8.98
C GLY A 233 -2.32 3.21 -8.67
N ASN A 234 -2.50 4.09 -9.65
CA ASN A 234 -2.34 5.54 -9.53
C ASN A 234 -3.34 6.29 -10.44
N LEU A 235 -4.14 7.19 -9.86
CA LEU A 235 -5.14 7.98 -10.58
C LEU A 235 -4.53 8.94 -11.61
N LEU A 236 -3.42 9.60 -11.29
CA LEU A 236 -2.74 10.51 -12.21
C LEU A 236 -2.27 9.75 -13.46
N LEU A 237 -1.73 8.54 -13.28
CA LEU A 237 -1.38 7.69 -14.41
C LEU A 237 -2.62 7.31 -15.21
N ALA A 238 -3.73 6.97 -14.56
CA ALA A 238 -4.96 6.62 -15.26
C ALA A 238 -5.48 7.77 -16.13
N LEU A 239 -5.39 9.02 -15.66
CA LEU A 239 -5.74 10.22 -16.42
C LEU A 239 -4.88 10.37 -17.68
N LEU A 240 -3.56 10.22 -17.54
CA LEU A 240 -2.60 10.39 -18.63
C LEU A 240 -2.63 9.25 -19.67
N THR A 241 -3.08 8.06 -19.28
CA THR A 241 -2.98 6.84 -20.10
C THR A 241 -4.33 6.26 -20.49
N ALA A 242 -5.38 7.08 -20.48
CA ALA A 242 -6.74 6.67 -20.86
C ALA A 242 -7.24 5.41 -20.13
N GLY A 243 -6.83 5.25 -18.85
CA GLY A 243 -7.29 4.19 -17.97
C GLY A 243 -6.22 3.20 -17.50
N GLU A 244 -5.01 3.23 -18.04
CA GLU A 244 -4.02 2.18 -17.72
C GLU A 244 -3.35 2.29 -16.33
N GLY A 245 -3.76 3.29 -15.54
CA GLY A 245 -3.12 3.62 -14.27
C GLY A 245 -3.50 2.72 -13.09
N ASN A 246 -4.58 1.94 -13.15
CA ASN A 246 -4.91 0.97 -12.09
C ASN A 246 -4.14 -0.36 -12.28
N HIS A 247 -2.83 -0.22 -12.47
CA HIS A 247 -1.94 -1.27 -12.95
C HIS A 247 -1.87 -2.49 -12.02
N ASN A 248 -2.08 -2.32 -10.72
CA ASN A 248 -2.17 -3.44 -9.78
C ASN A 248 -3.31 -4.40 -10.11
N PHE A 249 -4.50 -3.86 -10.45
CA PHE A 249 -5.63 -4.67 -10.86
C PHE A 249 -5.33 -5.40 -12.16
N HIS A 250 -4.77 -4.69 -13.15
CA HIS A 250 -4.42 -5.29 -14.43
C HIS A 250 -3.43 -6.45 -14.29
N HIS A 251 -2.40 -6.34 -13.46
CA HIS A 251 -1.48 -7.46 -13.23
C HIS A 251 -2.12 -8.62 -12.47
N ALA A 252 -3.06 -8.35 -11.56
CA ALA A 252 -3.83 -9.41 -10.89
C ALA A 252 -4.79 -10.13 -11.86
N PHE A 253 -5.40 -9.41 -12.79
CA PHE A 253 -6.45 -9.90 -13.68
C PHE A 253 -6.23 -9.44 -15.14
N PRO A 254 -5.18 -9.92 -15.82
CA PRO A 254 -4.74 -9.37 -17.11
C PRO A 254 -5.77 -9.53 -18.24
N LYS A 255 -6.67 -10.51 -18.14
CA LYS A 255 -7.72 -10.77 -19.14
C LYS A 255 -8.97 -9.90 -18.95
N ASP A 256 -9.13 -9.19 -17.84
CA ASP A 256 -10.28 -8.31 -17.66
C ASP A 256 -10.20 -7.14 -18.66
N PHE A 257 -11.31 -6.82 -19.34
CA PHE A 257 -11.36 -5.70 -20.27
C PHE A 257 -11.21 -4.34 -19.58
N ARG A 258 -11.37 -4.30 -18.24
CA ARG A 258 -11.18 -3.13 -17.39
C ARG A 258 -9.78 -3.14 -16.81
N ASN A 259 -9.19 -1.96 -16.67
CA ASN A 259 -8.00 -1.81 -15.84
C ASN A 259 -8.35 -1.48 -14.37
N GLY A 260 -9.65 -1.31 -14.04
CA GLY A 260 -10.12 -1.19 -12.66
C GLY A 260 -11.56 -1.66 -12.52
N PRO A 261 -11.92 -2.39 -11.45
CA PRO A 261 -13.22 -3.03 -11.35
C PRO A 261 -14.32 -2.03 -10.99
N HIS A 262 -13.98 -0.90 -10.34
CA HIS A 262 -14.96 0.06 -9.87
C HIS A 262 -15.50 0.90 -11.05
N PRO A 263 -16.81 1.16 -11.13
CA PRO A 263 -17.37 1.99 -12.20
C PRO A 263 -16.74 3.39 -12.29
N ALA A 264 -16.43 3.98 -11.14
CA ALA A 264 -15.80 5.31 -11.04
C ALA A 264 -14.27 5.29 -11.23
N ASP A 265 -13.64 4.12 -11.40
CA ASP A 265 -12.24 4.09 -11.84
C ASP A 265 -12.15 4.76 -13.20
N TRP A 266 -11.34 5.82 -13.29
CA TRP A 266 -11.12 6.55 -14.53
C TRP A 266 -10.49 5.60 -15.55
N ASP A 267 -11.30 5.14 -16.50
CA ASP A 267 -10.88 4.25 -17.56
C ASP A 267 -11.73 4.51 -18.81
N PRO A 268 -11.41 5.57 -19.57
CA PRO A 268 -12.06 5.85 -20.85
C PRO A 268 -12.00 4.68 -21.83
N SER A 269 -10.94 3.87 -21.80
CA SER A 269 -10.81 2.69 -22.65
C SER A 269 -11.86 1.62 -22.32
N LYS A 270 -12.11 1.38 -21.03
CA LYS A 270 -13.22 0.53 -20.54
C LYS A 270 -14.56 1.04 -21.03
N TRP A 271 -14.80 2.34 -20.92
CA TRP A 271 -16.07 2.92 -21.34
C TRP A 271 -16.27 2.81 -22.85
N ALA A 272 -15.24 3.09 -23.65
CA ALA A 272 -15.29 2.92 -25.11
C ALA A 272 -15.60 1.48 -25.51
N ILE A 273 -14.88 0.49 -24.94
CA ILE A 273 -15.12 -0.94 -25.19
C ILE A 273 -16.55 -1.32 -24.77
N TYR A 274 -17.00 -0.90 -23.59
CA TYR A 274 -18.32 -1.23 -23.07
C TYR A 274 -19.45 -0.63 -23.92
N LEU A 275 -19.32 0.62 -24.35
CA LEU A 275 -20.30 1.27 -25.22
C LEU A 275 -20.36 0.56 -26.59
N LEU A 276 -19.21 0.24 -27.19
CA LEU A 276 -19.17 -0.50 -28.45
C LEU A 276 -19.80 -1.89 -28.30
N HIS A 277 -19.53 -2.59 -27.19
CA HIS A 277 -20.14 -3.89 -26.90
C HIS A 277 -21.65 -3.82 -26.74
N LYS A 278 -22.14 -2.79 -26.03
CA LYS A 278 -23.56 -2.66 -25.69
C LYS A 278 -24.41 -2.19 -26.86
N TYR A 279 -23.88 -1.31 -27.71
CA TYR A 279 -24.67 -0.60 -28.72
C TYR A 279 -24.32 -0.99 -30.17
N THR A 280 -23.31 -1.82 -30.40
CA THR A 280 -22.88 -2.22 -31.75
C THR A 280 -22.49 -3.70 -31.80
N SER A 281 -22.41 -4.27 -33.00
CA SER A 281 -21.84 -5.61 -33.23
C SER A 281 -20.31 -5.61 -33.36
N LEU A 282 -19.65 -4.44 -33.19
CA LEU A 282 -18.21 -4.32 -33.36
C LEU A 282 -17.40 -4.99 -32.25
N VAL A 283 -17.98 -5.14 -31.06
CA VAL A 283 -17.39 -5.86 -29.93
C VAL A 283 -18.36 -6.97 -29.48
N PRO A 284 -18.29 -8.18 -30.07
CA PRO A 284 -19.25 -9.23 -29.78
C PRO A 284 -19.15 -9.79 -28.35
N SER A 285 -17.95 -9.81 -27.77
CA SER A 285 -17.74 -10.34 -26.42
C SER A 285 -16.67 -9.59 -25.66
N ILE A 286 -16.86 -9.49 -24.34
CA ILE A 286 -15.91 -8.93 -23.38
C ILE A 286 -15.63 -9.95 -22.28
N ALA A 287 -14.40 -9.97 -21.77
CA ALA A 287 -13.99 -10.81 -20.66
C ALA A 287 -13.97 -9.98 -19.37
N ARG A 288 -14.70 -10.43 -18.36
CA ARG A 288 -14.79 -9.77 -17.06
C ARG A 288 -14.47 -10.77 -15.96
N THR A 289 -13.59 -10.38 -15.05
CA THR A 289 -13.28 -11.17 -13.85
C THR A 289 -14.51 -11.18 -12.93
N PRO A 290 -14.92 -12.35 -12.40
CA PRO A 290 -16.01 -12.44 -11.45
C PRO A 290 -15.76 -11.58 -10.20
N ASP A 291 -16.79 -10.90 -9.72
CA ASP A 291 -16.65 -10.00 -8.57
C ASP A 291 -16.20 -10.76 -7.29
N SER A 292 -16.55 -12.05 -7.17
CA SER A 292 -16.05 -12.92 -6.09
C SER A 292 -14.53 -13.12 -6.13
N ALA A 293 -13.93 -13.25 -7.32
CA ALA A 293 -12.48 -13.39 -7.47
C ALA A 293 -11.76 -12.08 -7.13
N VAL A 294 -12.36 -10.94 -7.52
CA VAL A 294 -11.84 -9.60 -7.15
C VAL A 294 -11.86 -9.42 -5.62
N LEU A 295 -12.99 -9.76 -4.97
CA LEU A 295 -13.12 -9.69 -3.52
C LEU A 295 -12.14 -10.62 -2.80
N GLN A 296 -11.94 -11.84 -3.31
CA GLN A 296 -10.95 -12.77 -2.75
C GLN A 296 -9.52 -12.21 -2.83
N ALA A 297 -9.15 -11.58 -3.94
CA ALA A 297 -7.83 -10.95 -4.09
C ALA A 297 -7.64 -9.80 -3.08
N GLN A 298 -8.65 -8.94 -2.92
CA GLN A 298 -8.61 -7.87 -1.91
C GLN A 298 -8.53 -8.42 -0.49
N ALA A 299 -9.30 -9.47 -0.17
CA ALA A 299 -9.28 -10.10 1.13
C ALA A 299 -7.89 -10.68 1.46
N ARG A 300 -7.22 -11.32 0.50
CA ARG A 300 -5.84 -11.82 0.68
C ARG A 300 -4.86 -10.70 1.02
N VAL A 301 -4.93 -9.58 0.31
CA VAL A 301 -4.08 -8.40 0.59
C VAL A 301 -4.38 -7.83 1.98
N HIS A 302 -5.66 -7.68 2.35
CA HIS A 302 -6.03 -7.17 3.68
C HIS A 302 -5.58 -8.10 4.80
N VAL A 303 -5.67 -9.43 4.63
CA VAL A 303 -5.14 -10.40 5.61
C VAL A 303 -3.63 -10.25 5.74
N ALA A 304 -2.88 -10.20 4.63
CA ALA A 304 -1.43 -10.00 4.66
C ALA A 304 -1.04 -8.67 5.33
N GLN A 305 -1.82 -7.61 5.12
CA GLN A 305 -1.63 -6.32 5.79
C GLN A 305 -1.92 -6.41 7.29
N ALA A 306 -3.01 -7.09 7.67
CA ALA A 306 -3.34 -7.34 9.08
C ALA A 306 -2.24 -8.15 9.78
N ASP A 307 -1.74 -9.22 9.15
CA ASP A 307 -0.66 -10.05 9.68
C ASP A 307 0.62 -9.24 9.90
N ARG A 308 1.00 -8.37 8.96
CA ARG A 308 2.15 -7.46 9.12
C ARG A 308 1.95 -6.44 10.24
N LEU A 309 0.73 -5.89 10.37
CA LEU A 309 0.42 -4.97 11.46
C LEU A 309 0.51 -5.68 12.80
N VAL A 310 -0.07 -6.87 12.93
CA VAL A 310 0.03 -7.71 14.13
C VAL A 310 1.49 -8.04 14.45
N ALA A 311 2.30 -8.41 13.46
CA ALA A 311 3.73 -8.67 13.64
C ALA A 311 4.54 -7.43 14.07
N SER A 312 4.03 -6.22 13.81
CA SER A 312 4.66 -4.97 14.25
C SER A 312 4.28 -4.55 15.68
N VAL A 313 3.26 -5.18 16.28
CA VAL A 313 2.85 -4.92 17.67
C VAL A 313 3.81 -5.63 18.63
N SER A 314 4.21 -4.93 19.70
CA SER A 314 5.02 -5.54 20.77
C SER A 314 4.28 -6.71 21.42
N VAL A 315 4.99 -7.79 21.73
CA VAL A 315 4.43 -8.96 22.44
C VAL A 315 3.76 -8.55 23.76
N ASP A 316 4.24 -7.49 24.42
CA ASP A 316 3.64 -6.98 25.66
C ASP A 316 2.31 -6.26 25.47
N ASP A 317 2.09 -5.65 24.30
CA ASP A 317 0.85 -4.98 23.94
C ASP A 317 -0.22 -5.95 23.43
N MET A 318 0.18 -7.20 23.15
CA MET A 318 -0.74 -8.24 22.69
C MET A 318 -1.52 -8.86 23.87
N PRO A 319 -2.82 -9.17 23.69
CA PRO A 319 -3.59 -9.93 24.65
C PRO A 319 -2.94 -11.28 24.95
N LYS A 320 -2.66 -11.55 26.22
CA LYS A 320 -2.10 -12.84 26.63
C LYS A 320 -3.20 -13.89 26.65
N PRO A 321 -3.02 -15.06 25.99
CA PRO A 321 -3.94 -16.19 26.11
C PRO A 321 -4.15 -16.55 27.58
N VAL A 322 -5.41 -16.77 27.97
CA VAL A 322 -5.80 -16.98 29.37
C VAL A 322 -5.15 -18.25 29.94
N GLU A 323 -4.91 -19.21 29.08
CA GLU A 323 -4.29 -20.51 29.36
C GLU A 323 -2.82 -20.37 29.77
N ASN A 324 -2.14 -19.33 29.27
CA ASN A 324 -0.72 -19.06 29.52
C ASN A 324 -0.50 -18.15 30.74
N LEU A 325 -1.57 -17.63 31.35
CA LEU A 325 -1.46 -16.76 32.51
C LEU A 325 -1.23 -17.59 33.79
N PRO A 326 -0.36 -17.11 34.71
CA PRO A 326 -0.22 -17.74 36.02
C PRO A 326 -1.55 -17.68 36.77
N VAL A 327 -1.83 -18.70 37.58
CA VAL A 327 -3.04 -18.74 38.40
C VAL A 327 -2.75 -18.09 39.74
N TRP A 328 -3.51 -17.05 40.09
CA TRP A 328 -3.43 -16.40 41.41
C TRP A 328 -4.67 -16.73 42.23
N SER A 329 -4.47 -17.04 43.51
CA SER A 329 -5.57 -17.07 44.47
C SER A 329 -6.09 -15.65 44.73
N ARG A 330 -7.31 -15.54 45.27
CA ARG A 330 -7.88 -14.24 45.65
C ARG A 330 -7.01 -13.53 46.70
N ALA A 331 -6.41 -14.27 47.63
CA ALA A 331 -5.48 -13.76 48.64
C ALA A 331 -4.18 -13.25 48.01
N GLU A 332 -3.65 -13.95 47.00
CA GLU A 332 -2.43 -13.54 46.30
C GLU A 332 -2.64 -12.26 45.48
N ALA A 333 -3.75 -12.15 44.75
CA ALA A 333 -4.10 -10.94 44.01
C ALA A 333 -4.21 -9.71 44.94
N ARG A 334 -4.70 -9.91 46.18
CA ARG A 334 -4.73 -8.85 47.21
C ARG A 334 -3.37 -8.48 47.71
N LYS A 335 -2.53 -9.47 48.02
CA LYS A 335 -1.17 -9.24 48.51
C LYS A 335 -0.35 -8.43 47.50
N ARG A 336 -0.49 -8.76 46.21
CA ARG A 336 0.23 -8.11 45.11
C ARG A 336 -0.33 -6.73 44.73
N HIS A 337 -1.54 -6.39 45.18
CA HIS A 337 -2.15 -5.10 44.92
C HIS A 337 -1.43 -3.99 45.72
N GLY A 338 -1.00 -2.92 45.04
CA GLY A 338 -0.25 -1.82 45.66
C GLY A 338 1.27 -2.04 45.75
N GLU A 339 1.78 -3.22 45.36
CA GLU A 339 3.23 -3.46 45.27
C GLU A 339 3.90 -2.50 44.28
N TRP A 340 5.10 -2.05 44.62
CA TRP A 340 5.93 -1.28 43.70
C TRP A 340 6.55 -2.20 42.66
N VAL A 341 6.30 -1.90 41.39
CA VAL A 341 6.90 -2.58 40.24
C VAL A 341 7.68 -1.59 39.41
N VAL A 342 8.81 -2.06 38.91
CA VAL A 342 9.59 -1.35 37.90
C VAL A 342 9.03 -1.78 36.55
N SER A 343 8.50 -0.82 35.79
CA SER A 343 8.10 -1.03 34.41
C SER A 343 9.32 -1.42 33.57
N LYS A 344 9.11 -2.01 32.39
CA LYS A 344 10.21 -2.31 31.47
C LYS A 344 11.03 -1.07 31.08
N ASN A 345 10.42 0.11 31.21
CA ASN A 345 11.04 1.41 30.94
C ASN A 345 11.79 2.01 32.14
N GLY A 346 11.95 1.25 33.24
CA GLY A 346 12.63 1.72 34.46
C GLY A 346 11.75 2.58 35.40
N GLU A 347 10.54 2.93 34.98
CA GLU A 347 9.60 3.69 35.81
C GLU A 347 9.07 2.85 36.98
N ARG A 348 9.19 3.36 38.20
CA ARG A 348 8.56 2.77 39.38
C ARG A 348 7.11 3.20 39.47
N ARG A 349 6.20 2.23 39.41
CA ARG A 349 4.75 2.45 39.60
C ARG A 349 4.17 1.47 40.60
N ARG A 350 3.05 1.83 41.23
CA ARG A 350 2.28 0.90 42.06
C ARG A 350 1.38 0.03 41.17
N ARG A 351 1.26 -1.25 41.52
CA ARG A 351 0.26 -2.14 40.91
C ARG A 351 -1.13 -1.68 41.29
N VAL A 352 -1.95 -1.38 40.30
CA VAL A 352 -3.39 -1.17 40.47
C VAL A 352 -4.07 -2.35 39.81
N LEU A 353 -4.55 -3.29 40.62
CA LEU A 353 -5.13 -4.55 40.14
C LEU A 353 -6.67 -4.49 40.09
N LEU A 354 -7.23 -4.91 38.97
CA LEU A 354 -8.66 -5.12 38.71
C LEU A 354 -8.93 -6.60 38.43
N VAL A 355 -10.15 -7.06 38.69
CA VAL A 355 -10.63 -8.37 38.22
C VAL A 355 -11.59 -8.15 37.06
N LEU A 356 -11.20 -8.58 35.88
CA LEU A 356 -11.98 -8.47 34.64
C LEU A 356 -12.03 -9.84 33.94
N GLU A 357 -13.23 -10.31 33.62
CA GLU A 357 -13.47 -11.59 32.94
C GLU A 357 -12.73 -12.78 33.61
N GLY A 358 -12.78 -12.84 34.95
CA GLY A 358 -12.05 -13.87 35.72
C GLY A 358 -10.52 -13.79 35.69
N CYS A 359 -9.95 -12.71 35.14
CA CYS A 359 -8.51 -12.45 35.10
C CYS A 359 -8.13 -11.23 35.95
N VAL A 360 -6.91 -11.24 36.49
CA VAL A 360 -6.32 -10.10 37.19
C VAL A 360 -5.61 -9.21 36.15
N VAL A 361 -5.94 -7.93 36.14
CA VAL A 361 -5.46 -6.92 35.19
C VAL A 361 -4.72 -5.82 35.94
N ASP A 362 -3.50 -5.48 35.51
CA ASP A 362 -2.68 -4.42 36.09
C ASP A 362 -2.80 -3.12 35.29
N VAL A 363 -3.62 -2.20 35.79
CA VAL A 363 -3.87 -0.89 35.16
C VAL A 363 -2.97 0.22 35.67
N GLY A 364 -1.97 -0.06 36.51
CA GLY A 364 -1.15 1.00 37.11
C GLY A 364 -0.38 1.86 36.09
N GLY A 365 -0.07 1.33 34.91
CA GLY A 365 0.59 2.05 33.81
C GLY A 365 -0.39 2.63 32.80
N TYR A 366 -1.69 2.39 32.98
CA TYR A 366 -2.78 2.92 32.18
C TYR A 366 -3.69 3.84 33.01
N PHE A 367 -3.25 4.16 34.24
CA PHE A 367 -4.06 4.80 35.26
C PHE A 367 -4.49 6.22 34.87
N GLU A 368 -3.52 7.06 34.52
CA GLU A 368 -3.72 8.45 34.06
C GLU A 368 -4.36 8.53 32.66
N GLY A 369 -4.19 7.48 31.85
CA GLY A 369 -4.65 7.42 30.46
C GLY A 369 -6.09 6.93 30.27
N HIS A 370 -6.80 6.56 31.34
CA HIS A 370 -8.13 5.98 31.24
C HIS A 370 -9.20 7.04 30.95
N PRO A 371 -9.99 6.93 29.86
CA PRO A 371 -10.92 7.97 29.43
C PRO A 371 -12.09 8.23 30.40
N GLY A 372 -12.45 7.24 31.21
CA GLY A 372 -13.44 7.38 32.29
C GLY A 372 -12.89 7.98 33.60
N GLY A 373 -11.62 8.41 33.59
CA GLY A 373 -10.92 8.95 34.74
C GLY A 373 -10.40 7.89 35.71
N GLU A 374 -9.41 8.29 36.52
CA GLU A 374 -8.74 7.44 37.53
C GLU A 374 -9.70 6.93 38.61
N GLN A 375 -10.70 7.75 38.98
CA GLN A 375 -11.68 7.42 40.01
C GLN A 375 -12.48 6.16 39.67
N LEU A 376 -12.76 5.92 38.37
CA LEU A 376 -13.47 4.72 37.94
C LEU A 376 -12.61 3.46 38.13
N LEU A 377 -11.30 3.55 37.88
CA LEU A 377 -10.36 2.45 38.14
C LEU A 377 -10.24 2.18 39.63
N LEU A 378 -10.10 3.22 40.46
CA LEU A 378 -10.00 3.11 41.92
C LEU A 378 -11.27 2.55 42.55
N ALA A 379 -12.46 2.97 42.08
CA ALA A 379 -13.74 2.50 42.62
C ALA A 379 -13.98 0.99 42.39
N ASN A 380 -13.25 0.38 41.46
CA ASN A 380 -13.42 -1.01 41.05
C ASN A 380 -12.18 -1.89 41.29
N CYS A 381 -11.13 -1.34 41.92
CA CYS A 381 -9.91 -2.10 42.21
C CYS A 381 -10.07 -3.12 43.35
N VAL A 382 -9.18 -4.11 43.38
CA VAL A 382 -9.19 -5.24 44.31
C VAL A 382 -9.27 -4.83 45.79
N LYS A 383 -8.66 -3.69 46.15
CA LYS A 383 -8.73 -3.04 47.47
C LYS A 383 -8.58 -1.53 47.27
N PRO A 384 -9.33 -0.67 47.99
CA PRO A 384 -9.08 0.77 47.93
C PRO A 384 -7.61 1.08 48.25
N LEU A 385 -6.90 1.71 47.32
CA LEU A 385 -5.58 2.26 47.60
C LEU A 385 -5.75 3.54 48.40
N PRO A 386 -4.95 3.77 49.46
CA PRO A 386 -4.94 5.06 50.12
C PRO A 386 -4.57 6.13 49.09
N THR A 387 -5.35 7.21 49.07
CA THR A 387 -5.09 8.38 48.24
C THR A 387 -3.64 8.83 48.45
N LEU A 388 -2.93 9.28 47.40
CA LEU A 388 -1.51 9.70 47.47
C LEU A 388 -1.22 10.72 48.59
N SER A 389 -2.24 11.41 49.11
CA SER A 389 -2.20 12.29 50.27
C SER A 389 -2.00 11.60 51.63
N ALA A 390 -2.05 10.26 51.71
CA ALA A 390 -2.03 9.50 52.96
C ALA A 390 -0.73 8.71 53.22
N LEU A 391 0.34 8.95 52.47
CA LEU A 391 1.66 8.38 52.77
C LEU A 391 2.48 9.38 53.59
N PRO A 392 3.10 8.97 54.72
CA PRO A 392 4.07 9.80 55.39
C PRO A 392 5.24 10.08 54.44
N LEU A 393 5.50 11.35 54.18
CA LEU A 393 6.77 11.82 53.60
C LEU A 393 7.89 11.50 54.60
N HIS A 394 8.41 10.26 54.59
CA HIS A 394 9.71 9.99 55.21
C HIS A 394 10.81 10.29 54.19
N SER A 395 11.21 11.55 54.19
CA SER A 395 12.43 12.04 53.55
C SER A 395 13.65 11.60 54.34
N SER A 396 14.17 10.40 54.11
CA SER A 396 15.56 10.03 54.43
C SER A 396 15.81 8.58 54.01
N ASP A 397 16.19 8.38 52.75
CA ASP A 397 17.11 7.32 52.31
C ASP A 397 17.28 7.40 50.79
N PHE A 398 17.84 8.52 50.35
CA PHE A 398 18.43 8.64 49.02
C PHE A 398 19.89 9.05 49.19
N SER A 399 20.78 8.07 49.31
CA SER A 399 22.14 8.29 48.87
C SER A 399 22.83 6.99 48.45
N ARG A 400 23.46 7.09 47.27
CA ARG A 400 24.55 6.26 46.70
C ARG A 400 24.18 5.05 45.85
N GLY A 401 24.48 5.21 44.55
CA GLY A 401 24.58 4.14 43.56
C GLY A 401 24.64 4.70 42.13
N SER A 402 25.76 5.34 41.76
CA SER A 402 26.11 5.75 40.40
C SER A 402 26.44 4.54 39.51
N PHE A 403 26.04 4.49 38.22
CA PHE A 403 26.71 3.85 37.04
C PHE A 403 25.86 4.03 35.74
N PRO A 404 26.40 3.80 34.51
CA PRO A 404 26.69 4.77 33.43
C PRO A 404 25.56 4.94 32.38
N PRO A 405 25.66 5.89 31.42
CA PRO A 405 24.60 6.19 30.46
C PRO A 405 24.62 5.24 29.26
N ILE A 406 23.48 4.64 28.92
CA ILE A 406 23.28 3.94 27.65
C ILE A 406 21.92 4.31 27.05
N ASP A 407 22.02 4.69 25.78
CA ASP A 407 21.09 5.34 24.87
C ASP A 407 19.70 4.67 24.76
N SER A 408 18.66 5.41 25.12
CA SER A 408 17.26 4.97 25.11
C SER A 408 16.57 5.42 23.82
N GLY A 409 16.38 4.47 22.90
CA GLY A 409 15.67 4.65 21.64
C GLY A 409 14.16 4.87 21.78
N TYR A 410 13.74 5.92 22.50
CA TYR A 410 12.42 6.50 22.33
C TYR A 410 12.50 8.03 22.35
N SER A 411 12.44 8.60 21.15
CA SER A 411 12.12 9.99 20.88
C SER A 411 10.68 10.25 21.32
N SER A 412 10.49 11.05 22.37
CA SER A 412 9.27 11.86 22.47
C SER A 412 9.15 12.66 21.16
N GLY A 413 8.02 12.57 20.47
CA GLY A 413 7.76 13.38 19.29
C GLY A 413 8.07 14.85 19.58
N SER A 414 8.85 15.47 18.70
CA SER A 414 9.14 16.90 18.68
C SER A 414 7.84 17.71 18.71
N PRO A 415 7.73 18.78 19.51
CA PRO A 415 6.65 19.73 19.40
C PRO A 415 6.76 20.44 18.05
N SER A 416 5.72 20.39 17.23
CA SER A 416 5.61 21.27 16.07
C SER A 416 5.42 22.71 16.53
N ASP A 417 6.13 23.62 15.86
CA ASP A 417 6.16 25.06 16.07
C ASP A 417 4.78 25.68 16.30
N LYS A 418 4.49 26.10 17.53
CA LYS A 418 3.65 27.28 17.81
C LYS A 418 4.22 28.08 18.97
N ALA A 419 4.31 29.37 18.73
CA ALA A 419 4.97 30.42 19.48
C ALA A 419 4.74 30.42 21.01
N ALA A 420 5.79 30.84 21.71
CA ALA A 420 5.89 31.06 23.14
C ALA A 420 4.83 32.03 23.71
N ASP A 421 4.28 31.69 24.88
CA ASP A 421 3.72 32.65 25.86
C ASP A 421 4.36 32.36 27.23
N PRO A 422 5.15 33.26 27.83
CA PRO A 422 5.82 33.04 29.09
C PRO A 422 5.01 33.62 30.24
N ARG A 423 4.22 32.81 30.96
CA ARG A 423 3.64 33.22 32.25
C ARG A 423 3.71 32.12 33.32
N PRO A 424 4.03 32.47 34.58
CA PRO A 424 4.37 31.51 35.63
C PRO A 424 3.13 30.81 36.20
N LEU A 425 3.27 29.52 36.49
CA LEU A 425 2.31 28.69 37.23
C LEU A 425 2.14 29.25 38.66
N ILE A 426 1.00 29.91 38.89
CA ILE A 426 0.58 30.39 40.20
C ILE A 426 -0.07 29.24 40.98
N HIS A 427 0.49 28.95 42.14
CA HIS A 427 -0.12 28.18 43.23
C HIS A 427 -1.54 28.67 43.54
N ARG A 428 -2.52 27.76 43.58
CA ARG A 428 -3.78 28.00 44.31
C ARG A 428 -4.10 26.85 45.25
N THR A 429 -3.76 27.12 46.51
CA THR A 429 -4.45 26.73 47.74
C THR A 429 -5.96 26.57 47.58
N LEU A 430 -6.50 25.48 48.11
CA LEU A 430 -7.91 25.40 48.49
C LEU A 430 -8.00 25.02 49.97
N SER A 431 -8.72 25.89 50.68
CA SER A 431 -8.95 25.96 52.11
C SER A 431 -9.95 24.91 52.60
N LEU A 432 -9.79 24.60 53.89
CA LEU A 432 -10.70 23.79 54.70
C LEU A 432 -12.17 24.26 54.61
N VAL A 433 -13.07 23.27 54.55
CA VAL A 433 -14.30 23.32 55.35
C VAL A 433 -14.40 21.99 56.10
N SER A 434 -14.26 22.11 57.41
CA SER A 434 -14.48 21.07 58.41
C SER A 434 -15.97 20.91 58.68
N SER A 435 -16.47 19.67 58.66
CA SER A 435 -17.57 19.26 59.55
C SER A 435 -17.39 17.80 59.95
N VAL A 436 -17.25 17.66 61.26
CA VAL A 436 -16.95 16.45 62.04
C VAL A 436 -18.15 15.51 62.12
N SER A 437 -17.91 14.21 62.03
CA SER A 437 -18.48 13.25 63.00
C SER A 437 -17.53 12.06 63.14
N SER A 438 -16.71 12.16 64.19
CA SER A 438 -15.82 11.13 64.71
C SER A 438 -16.60 10.04 65.42
N SER A 439 -16.55 8.81 64.91
CA SER A 439 -16.59 7.58 65.70
C SER A 439 -16.46 6.40 64.75
N ASP A 440 -15.27 5.85 64.61
CA ASP A 440 -15.12 4.41 64.81
C ASP A 440 -13.66 4.03 65.05
N ASP A 441 -13.52 3.13 66.00
CA ASP A 441 -12.28 2.74 66.64
C ASP A 441 -11.29 2.08 65.68
N GLY A 442 -10.02 2.23 66.05
CA GLY A 442 -8.94 1.42 65.50
C GLY A 442 -9.08 -0.02 66.00
N SER A 443 -9.70 -0.85 65.18
CA SER A 443 -9.51 -2.30 65.22
C SER A 443 -9.25 -2.80 63.80
N PHE A 444 -7.99 -3.16 63.53
CA PHE A 444 -7.63 -3.99 62.39
C PHE A 444 -8.30 -5.35 62.59
N ARG A 445 -9.52 -5.50 62.05
CA ARG A 445 -10.15 -6.81 61.86
C ARG A 445 -9.35 -7.58 60.80
N GLU A 446 -8.53 -8.51 61.27
CA GLU A 446 -8.11 -9.68 60.49
C GLU A 446 -9.35 -10.40 59.92
N ASP A 447 -9.25 -10.76 58.64
CA ASP A 447 -10.01 -11.81 57.98
C ASP A 447 -11.55 -11.74 58.00
N ALA A 448 -12.11 -10.57 57.69
CA ALA A 448 -13.37 -10.59 56.95
C ALA A 448 -13.10 -11.20 55.56
N LYS A 449 -13.84 -12.25 55.18
CA LYS A 449 -13.96 -12.74 53.80
C LYS A 449 -14.50 -11.60 52.91
N VAL A 450 -13.67 -10.62 52.60
CA VAL A 450 -14.00 -9.62 51.60
C VAL A 450 -14.03 -10.41 50.31
N GLU A 451 -15.12 -10.33 49.55
CA GLU A 451 -15.22 -10.95 48.24
C GLU A 451 -14.48 -10.05 47.24
N LEU A 452 -13.71 -10.62 46.30
CA LEU A 452 -13.10 -9.81 45.25
C LEU A 452 -14.21 -9.30 44.33
N ARG A 453 -14.33 -7.98 44.18
CA ARG A 453 -15.32 -7.38 43.30
C ARG A 453 -14.93 -7.62 41.85
N GLU A 454 -15.78 -8.32 41.10
CA GLU A 454 -15.64 -8.41 39.65
C GLU A 454 -16.05 -7.08 39.00
N ALA A 455 -15.11 -6.46 38.30
CA ALA A 455 -15.28 -5.14 37.68
C ALA A 455 -15.79 -5.23 36.23
N THR A 456 -15.91 -6.43 35.67
CA THR A 456 -16.30 -6.70 34.27
C THR A 456 -17.48 -5.84 33.80
N LYS A 457 -18.55 -5.72 34.61
CA LYS A 457 -19.75 -4.93 34.25
C LYS A 457 -19.48 -3.42 34.11
N ALA A 458 -18.53 -2.87 34.88
CA ALA A 458 -18.19 -1.45 34.84
C ALA A 458 -17.38 -1.08 33.59
N PHE A 459 -16.62 -2.03 33.03
CA PHE A 459 -15.76 -1.82 31.87
C PHE A 459 -16.33 -2.42 30.57
N PHE A 460 -17.25 -3.39 30.65
CA PHE A 460 -17.78 -4.12 29.50
C PHE A 460 -19.33 -4.21 29.48
N GLY A 461 -20.05 -3.47 30.32
CA GLY A 461 -21.53 -3.49 30.37
C GLY A 461 -22.22 -2.15 30.06
N GLY A 462 -23.53 -2.19 29.77
CA GLY A 462 -24.42 -1.02 29.69
C GLY A 462 -24.15 -0.05 28.53
N MET A 463 -24.43 1.25 28.75
CA MET A 463 -24.20 2.36 27.79
C MET A 463 -22.71 2.57 27.42
N ASN A 464 -21.78 1.79 28.01
CA ASN A 464 -20.33 1.83 27.78
C ASN A 464 -19.82 0.58 27.07
N ASN A 465 -20.49 0.18 25.98
CA ASN A 465 -20.01 -0.88 25.09
C ASN A 465 -18.80 -0.36 24.27
N HIS A 466 -17.63 -0.33 24.90
CA HIS A 466 -16.41 0.14 24.26
C HIS A 466 -16.05 -0.72 23.04
N SER A 467 -15.29 -0.12 22.11
CA SER A 467 -14.82 -0.81 20.91
C SER A 467 -14.04 -2.09 21.25
N ILE A 468 -14.01 -3.05 20.33
CA ILE A 468 -13.21 -4.28 20.51
C ILE A 468 -11.75 -3.92 20.85
N ALA A 469 -11.18 -2.90 20.20
CA ALA A 469 -9.83 -2.42 20.48
C ALA A 469 -9.61 -1.96 21.93
N ALA A 470 -10.56 -1.24 22.52
CA ALA A 470 -10.48 -0.81 23.92
C ALA A 470 -10.56 -2.00 24.88
N ARG A 471 -11.38 -3.01 24.56
CA ARG A 471 -11.46 -4.26 25.33
C ARG A 471 -10.17 -5.07 25.22
N GLU A 472 -9.62 -5.22 24.02
CA GLU A 472 -8.34 -5.90 23.81
C GLU A 472 -7.18 -5.20 24.52
N ARG A 473 -7.19 -3.86 24.60
CA ARG A 473 -6.22 -3.10 25.41
C ARG A 473 -6.30 -3.45 26.90
N MET A 474 -7.51 -3.62 27.46
CA MET A 474 -7.65 -4.07 28.85
C MET A 474 -7.18 -5.52 29.03
N ARG A 475 -7.32 -6.37 27.99
CA ARG A 475 -6.88 -7.76 28.00
C ARG A 475 -5.35 -7.89 27.90
N SER A 476 -4.64 -6.99 27.21
CA SER A 476 -3.17 -7.01 27.18
C SER A 476 -2.54 -6.68 28.54
N LEU A 477 -3.27 -5.95 29.40
CA LEU A 477 -2.88 -5.65 30.78
C LEU A 477 -3.08 -6.83 31.75
N ARG A 478 -3.54 -8.01 31.29
CA ARG A 478 -3.69 -9.20 32.13
C ARG A 478 -2.33 -9.68 32.67
N VAL A 479 -2.32 -10.03 33.95
CA VAL A 479 -1.14 -10.54 34.67
C VAL A 479 -1.35 -11.94 35.24
N ALA A 480 -2.58 -12.36 35.50
CA ALA A 480 -2.92 -13.68 36.03
C ALA A 480 -4.37 -14.07 35.73
N ARG A 481 -4.66 -15.37 35.76
CA ARG A 481 -6.03 -15.89 35.86
C ARG A 481 -6.39 -16.09 37.33
N LEU A 482 -7.61 -15.76 37.73
CA LEU A 482 -8.06 -15.99 39.10
C LEU A 482 -8.42 -17.47 39.29
N ALA A 483 -7.99 -18.08 40.39
CA ALA A 483 -8.40 -19.42 40.75
C ALA A 483 -9.94 -19.49 40.92
N THR A 484 -10.58 -20.43 40.22
CA THR A 484 -11.96 -20.82 40.50
C THR A 484 -11.96 -21.60 41.81
N GLU A 485 -12.69 -21.11 42.81
CA GLU A 485 -12.86 -21.77 44.11
C GLU A 485 -13.52 -23.15 44.00
#